data_AF-A0A067MRL7-F1
#
_entry.id   AF-A0A067MRL7-F1
#
_cell.length_a   1.000
_cell.length_b   1.000
_cell.length_c   1.000
_cell.angle_alpha   90.00
_cell.angle_beta   90.00
_cell.angle_gamma   90.00
#
_symmetry.space_group_name_H-M   'P 1'
#
loop_
_entity.id
_entity.type
_entity.pdbx_description
1 polymer ?
#
loop_
_entity_poly.entity_id
_entity_poly.type
_entity_poly.pdbx_seq_one_letter_code
_entity_poly.pdbx_strand_id
1 'polypeptide(L)' 'AAGGGGKKKTTPYNVYMKTELAHLKEKFPDMPHKERFKTAATSWATAPANPKNKKE' A
#
# COMPACT_ATOMS: atom_id res chain seq x y z
N ALA A 1 -28.02 -12.74 3.25
CA ALA A 1 -26.98 -13.05 2.24
C ALA A 1 -25.66 -13.33 2.97
N ALA A 2 -25.01 -14.43 2.62
CA ALA A 2 -23.82 -14.94 3.29
C ALA A 2 -22.57 -14.09 3.03
N GLY A 3 -21.63 -14.12 3.98
CA GLY A 3 -20.26 -13.64 3.76
C GLY A 3 -19.53 -13.29 5.04
N GLY A 4 -19.13 -14.31 5.81
CA GLY A 4 -18.35 -14.15 7.03
C GLY A 4 -17.11 -13.27 6.81
N GLY A 5 -17.09 -12.11 7.47
CA GLY A 5 -15.97 -11.20 7.52
C GLY A 5 -14.83 -11.78 8.34
N GLY A 6 -14.18 -12.83 7.83
CA GLY A 6 -12.88 -13.24 8.33
C GLY A 6 -11.97 -12.02 8.27
N LYS A 7 -11.48 -11.56 9.44
CA LYS A 7 -10.56 -10.43 9.59
C LYS A 7 -9.40 -10.67 8.63
N LYS A 8 -9.47 -10.10 7.43
CA LYS A 8 -8.42 -10.22 6.41
C LYS A 8 -7.18 -9.65 7.08
N LYS A 9 -6.22 -10.53 7.41
CA LYS A 9 -4.97 -10.14 8.05
C LYS A 9 -4.38 -9.03 7.18
N THR A 10 -4.42 -7.79 7.67
CA THR A 10 -3.88 -6.64 6.97
C THR A 10 -2.38 -6.87 6.89
N THR A 11 -1.93 -7.37 5.75
CA THR A 11 -0.51 -7.59 5.50
C THR A 11 0.22 -6.24 5.59
N PRO A 12 1.51 -6.21 5.99
CA PRO A 12 2.31 -5.00 6.00
C PRO A 12 2.23 -4.22 4.69
N TYR A 13 2.18 -4.95 3.56
CA TYR A 13 1.96 -4.37 2.24
C TYR A 13 0.64 -3.61 2.14
N ASN A 14 -0.48 -4.20 2.54
CA ASN A 14 -1.79 -3.55 2.47
C ASN A 14 -1.90 -2.33 3.38
N VAL A 15 -1.24 -2.36 4.55
CA VAL A 15 -1.19 -1.19 5.45
C VAL A 15 -0.39 -0.08 4.77
N TYR A 16 0.80 -0.38 4.28
CA TYR A 16 1.65 0.59 3.61
C TYR A 16 0.99 1.16 2.35
N MET A 17 0.41 0.33 1.49
CA MET A 17 -0.31 0.78 0.29
C MET A 17 -1.41 1.78 0.63
N LYS A 18 -2.21 1.53 1.66
CA LYS A 18 -3.30 2.45 2.06
C LYS A 18 -2.74 3.79 2.55
N THR A 19 -1.72 3.76 3.41
CA THR A 19 -1.07 4.97 3.92
C THR A 19 -0.43 5.78 2.80
N GLU A 20 0.32 5.12 1.92
CA GLU A 20 1.05 5.81 0.85
C GLU A 20 0.10 6.33 -0.24
N LEU A 21 -0.96 5.58 -0.57
CA LEU A 21 -2.00 6.08 -1.48
C LEU A 21 -2.75 7.28 -0.90
N ALA A 22 -3.02 7.30 0.41
CA ALA A 22 -3.63 8.45 1.07
C ALA A 22 -2.70 9.67 0.97
N HIS A 23 -1.41 9.50 1.31
CA HIS A 23 -0.41 10.55 1.20
C HIS A 23 -0.25 11.09 -0.23
N LEU A 24 -0.19 10.19 -1.22
CA LEU A 24 -0.11 10.57 -2.64
C LEU A 24 -1.40 11.22 -3.14
N LYS A 25 -2.56 10.86 -2.60
CA LYS A 25 -3.83 11.50 -2.94
C LYS A 25 -3.89 12.93 -2.40
N GLU A 26 -3.38 13.18 -1.20
CA GLU A 26 -3.31 14.53 -0.63
C GLU A 26 -2.26 15.39 -1.33
N LYS A 27 -1.10 14.82 -1.65
CA LYS A 27 0.01 15.53 -2.31
C LYS A 27 -0.22 15.74 -3.81
N PHE A 28 -0.83 14.75 -4.47
CA PHE A 28 -1.10 14.75 -5.91
C PHE A 28 -2.56 14.33 -6.18
N PRO A 29 -3.55 15.18 -5.84
CA PRO A 29 -4.96 14.85 -6.03
C PRO A 29 -5.33 14.62 -7.51
N ASP A 30 -4.69 15.36 -8.42
CA ASP A 30 -4.85 15.27 -9.87
C ASP A 30 -4.25 14.01 -10.50
N MET A 31 -3.30 13.36 -9.82
CA MET A 31 -2.64 12.18 -10.36
C MET A 31 -3.63 11.00 -10.42
N PRO A 32 -3.74 10.25 -11.52
CA PRO A 32 -4.67 9.12 -11.59
C PRO A 32 -4.27 8.02 -10.59
N HIS A 33 -5.27 7.29 -10.06
CA HIS A 33 -5.07 6.23 -9.07
C HIS A 33 -4.00 5.21 -9.50
N LYS A 34 -3.97 4.85 -10.78
CA LYS A 34 -2.97 3.93 -11.35
C LYS A 34 -1.53 4.40 -11.15
N GLU A 35 -1.26 5.68 -11.39
CA GLU A 35 0.07 6.28 -11.24
C GLU A 35 0.46 6.41 -9.77
N ARG A 36 -0.49 6.80 -8.90
CA ARG A 36 -0.28 6.81 -7.45
C ARG A 36 0.02 5.39 -6.93
N PHE A 37 -0.71 4.39 -7.41
CA PHE A 37 -0.47 3.00 -7.02
C PHE A 37 0.89 2.49 -7.49
N LYS A 38 1.29 2.81 -8.74
CA LYS A 38 2.61 2.43 -9.27
C LYS A 38 3.74 3.08 -8.47
N THR A 39 3.59 4.36 -8.12
CA THR A 39 4.54 5.09 -7.25
C THR A 39 4.62 4.43 -5.88
N ALA A 40 3.47 4.20 -5.22
CA ALA A 40 3.43 3.51 -3.93
C ALA A 40 4.04 2.10 -3.98
N ALA A 41 3.74 1.31 -5.02
CA ALA A 41 4.30 -0.04 -5.20
C ALA A 41 5.82 -0.02 -5.40
N THR A 42 6.33 0.99 -6.10
CA THR A 42 7.78 1.19 -6.29
C THR A 42 8.44 1.60 -4.97
N SER A 43 7.83 2.52 -4.21
CA SER A 43 8.30 2.89 -2.88
C SER A 43 8.20 1.72 -1.88
N TRP A 44 7.20 0.84 -1.99
CA TRP A 44 7.12 -0.39 -1.18
C TRP A 44 8.29 -1.34 -1.44
N ALA A 45 8.74 -1.45 -2.69
CA ALA A 45 9.88 -2.28 -3.04
C ALA A 45 11.17 -1.81 -2.37
N THR A 46 11.27 -0.53 -1.96
CA THR A 46 12.40 0.03 -1.20
C THR A 46 12.09 0.30 0.28
N ALA A 47 10.83 0.18 0.70
CA ALA A 47 10.40 0.49 2.05
C ALA A 47 11.01 -0.48 3.09
N PRO A 48 11.42 0.02 4.28
CA PRO A 48 11.95 -0.82 5.36
C PRO A 48 10.87 -1.72 6.00
N ALA A 49 9.59 -1.37 5.82
CA ALA A 49 8.46 -2.17 6.26
C ALA A 49 8.22 -3.41 5.37
N ASN A 50 8.88 -3.50 4.22
CA ASN A 50 8.78 -4.66 3.34
C ASN A 50 9.63 -5.81 3.89
N PRO A 51 9.02 -6.94 4.28
CA PRO A 51 9.78 -8.08 4.81
C PRO A 51 10.78 -8.67 3.80
N LYS A 52 10.67 -8.38 2.50
CA LYS A 52 11.70 -8.72 1.49
C LYS A 52 12.96 -7.85 1.56
N ASN A 53 12.87 -6.64 2.12
CA ASN A 53 14.01 -5.73 2.27
C ASN A 53 14.75 -5.92 3.61
N LYS A 54 14.16 -6.66 4.56
CA LYS A 54 14.94 -7.32 5.59
C LYS A 54 15.74 -8.44 4.94
N LYS A 55 16.86 -8.07 4.31
CA LYS A 55 17.99 -8.99 4.20
C LYS A 55 18.39 -9.35 5.63
N GLU A 56 18.23 -10.63 5.97
CA GLU A 56 19.12 -11.30 6.92
C GLU A 56 20.55 -11.28 6.35
#